data_AF-A0A423ICU4-F1
#
_entry.id   AF-A0A423ICU4-F1
#
_cell.length_a   1.000
_cell.length_b   1.000
_cell.length_c   1.000
_cell.angle_alpha   90.00
_cell.angle_beta   90.00
_cell.angle_gamma   90.00
#
_symmetry.space_group_name_H-M   'P 1'
#
loop_
_entity.id
_entity.type
_entity.pdbx_description
1 polymer ?
#
loop_
_entity_poly.entity_id
_entity_poly.type
_entity_poly.pdbx_seq_one_letter_code
_entity_poly.pdbx_strand_id
1 'polypeptide(L)' 'MDEKTIFASVLTKIHENQLALGAAVEELSNWVEQHGASEVAGNIQGALEALDRNQEFIALALLSISTDFNEPRNPKKPGS' A
#
# COMPACT_ATOMS: atom_id res chain seq x y z
N MET A 1 -3.52 19.79 11.74
CA MET A 1 -3.63 18.36 11.45
C MET A 1 -2.62 17.67 12.34
N ASP A 2 -3.04 16.66 13.10
CA ASP A 2 -2.12 15.89 13.93
C ASP A 2 -1.15 15.07 13.07
N GLU A 3 0.02 14.77 13.61
CA GLU A 3 1.10 14.05 12.93
C GLU A 3 0.61 12.71 12.37
N LYS A 4 -0.20 11.96 13.14
CA LYS A 4 -0.78 10.67 12.75
C LYS A 4 -1.66 10.79 11.50
N THR A 5 -2.52 11.82 11.43
CA THR A 5 -3.34 12.11 10.25
C THR A 5 -2.49 12.49 9.03
N ILE A 6 -1.40 13.25 9.22
CA ILE A 6 -0.48 13.58 8.12
C ILE A 6 0.20 12.29 7.60
N PHE A 7 0.71 11.44 8.48
CA PHE A 7 1.33 10.17 8.11
C PHE A 7 0.36 9.25 7.38
N ALA A 8 -0.86 9.09 7.89
CA ALA A 8 -1.90 8.32 7.21
C ALA A 8 -2.19 8.88 5.81
N SER A 9 -2.34 10.19 5.68
CA SER A 9 -2.60 10.85 4.38
C SER A 9 -1.47 10.62 3.38
N VAL A 10 -0.21 10.72 3.82
CA VAL A 10 0.96 10.46 2.96
C VAL A 10 1.00 9.00 2.54
N LEU A 11 0.80 8.05 3.46
CA LEU A 11 0.78 6.62 3.14
C LEU A 11 -0.35 6.25 2.20
N THR A 12 -1.53 6.85 2.33
CA THR A 12 -2.64 6.68 1.38
C THR A 12 -2.21 7.12 -0.03
N LYS A 13 -1.53 8.26 -0.18
CA LYS A 13 -1.03 8.72 -1.47
C LYS A 13 0.04 7.80 -2.06
N ILE A 14 0.90 7.23 -1.22
CA ILE A 14 1.91 6.25 -1.69
C ILE A 14 1.22 4.95 -2.12
N HIS A 15 0.18 4.50 -1.41
CA HIS A 15 -0.61 3.33 -1.80
C HIS A 15 -1.31 3.54 -3.15
N GLU A 16 -1.95 4.70 -3.36
CA GLU A 16 -2.53 5.07 -4.66
C GLU A 16 -1.48 5.07 -5.78
N ASN A 17 -0.26 5.51 -5.50
CA ASN A 17 0.84 5.44 -6.46
C ASN A 17 1.26 4.01 -6.79
N GLN A 18 1.22 3.06 -5.84
CA GLN A 18 1.50 1.65 -6.17
C GLN A 18 0.50 1.11 -7.20
N LEU A 19 -0.79 1.38 -7.00
CA LEU A 19 -1.85 0.97 -7.92
C LEU A 19 -1.67 1.60 -9.31
N ALA A 20 -1.42 2.91 -9.36
CA ALA A 20 -1.26 3.63 -10.61
C ALA A 20 -0.01 3.17 -11.39
N LEU A 21 1.10 2.95 -10.69
CA LEU A 21 2.33 2.42 -11.29
C LEU A 21 2.16 0.97 -11.72
N GLY A 22 1.46 0.14 -10.95
CA GLY A 22 1.14 -1.25 -11.30
C GLY A 22 0.37 -1.31 -12.61
N ALA A 23 -0.73 -0.56 -12.72
CA ALA A 23 -1.53 -0.49 -13.94
C ALA A 23 -0.70 0.00 -15.15
N ALA A 24 0.12 1.03 -14.98
CA ALA A 24 0.97 1.53 -16.06
C ALA A 24 2.02 0.50 -16.52
N VAL A 25 2.60 -0.27 -15.58
CA VAL A 25 3.57 -1.32 -15.89
C VAL A 25 2.89 -2.54 -16.53
N GLU A 26 1.68 -2.91 -16.11
CA GLU A 26 0.88 -3.95 -16.77
C GLU A 26 0.53 -3.58 -18.22
N GLU A 27 0.14 -2.32 -18.46
CA GLU A 27 -0.10 -1.83 -19.83
C GLU A 27 1.15 -1.90 -20.70
N LEU A 28 2.33 -1.57 -20.15
CA LEU A 28 3.61 -1.74 -20.83
C LEU A 28 3.94 -3.22 -21.09
N SER A 29 3.61 -4.12 -20.15
CA SER A 29 3.76 -5.58 -20.34
C SER A 29 3.01 -6.06 -21.57
N ASN A 30 1.73 -5.67 -21.66
CA ASN A 30 0.86 -6.04 -22.78
C ASN A 30 1.41 -5.49 -24.11
N TRP A 31 1.95 -4.28 -24.12
CA TRP A 31 2.58 -3.70 -25.32
C TRP A 31 3.84 -4.46 -25.72
N VAL A 32 4.71 -4.80 -24.76
CA VAL A 32 5.96 -5.54 -24.99
C VAL A 32 5.70 -6.94 -25.55
N GLU A 33 4.70 -7.65 -25.01
CA GLU A 33 4.31 -8.98 -25.48
C GLU A 33 3.89 -8.97 -26.95
N GLN A 34 3.19 -7.91 -27.38
CA GLN A 34 2.75 -7.75 -28.78
C GLN A 34 3.92 -7.42 -29.74
N HIS A 35 5.05 -6.92 -29.24
CA HIS A 35 6.17 -6.45 -30.05
C HIS A 35 7.45 -7.30 -29.89
N GLY A 36 7.40 -8.41 -29.15
CA GLY A 36 8.41 -9.47 -29.17
C GLY A 36 9.71 -9.21 -28.38
N ALA A 37 9.70 -8.29 -27.41
CA ALA A 37 10.90 -7.97 -26.61
C ALA A 37 10.97 -8.80 -25.32
N SER A 38 11.54 -10.02 -25.40
CA SER A 38 11.59 -10.98 -24.28
C SER A 38 12.43 -10.52 -23.08
N GLU A 39 13.47 -9.72 -23.28
CA GLU A 39 14.33 -9.21 -22.20
C GLU A 39 13.61 -8.17 -21.32
N VAL A 40 12.64 -7.46 -21.87
CA VAL A 40 11.86 -6.44 -21.15
C VAL A 40 10.82 -7.09 -20.23
N ALA A 41 10.34 -8.29 -20.56
CA ALA A 41 9.35 -9.02 -19.76
C ALA A 41 9.85 -9.34 -18.34
N GLY A 42 11.13 -9.72 -18.19
CA GLY A 42 11.71 -10.00 -16.86
C GLY A 42 11.79 -8.76 -15.96
N ASN A 43 12.13 -7.60 -16.53
CA ASN A 43 12.17 -6.34 -15.79
C ASN A 43 10.77 -5.89 -15.37
N ILE A 44 9.78 -6.07 -16.26
CA ILE A 44 8.37 -5.77 -15.98
C ILE A 44 7.85 -6.65 -14.86
N GLN A 45 8.09 -7.96 -14.92
CA GLN A 45 7.68 -8.88 -13.85
C GLN A 45 8.30 -8.48 -12.50
N GLY A 46 9.62 -8.24 -12.47
CA GLY A 46 10.29 -7.81 -11.24
C GLY A 46 9.76 -6.49 -10.68
N ALA A 47 9.35 -5.56 -11.54
CA ALA A 47 8.72 -4.31 -11.14
C ALA A 47 7.32 -4.54 -10.55
N LEU A 48 6.47 -5.36 -11.18
CA LEU A 48 5.15 -5.70 -10.66
C LEU A 48 5.25 -6.41 -9.30
N GLU A 49 6.16 -7.37 -9.15
CA GLU A 49 6.39 -8.05 -7.86
C GLU A 49 6.85 -7.09 -6.76
N ALA A 50 7.63 -6.06 -7.11
CA ALA A 50 8.03 -5.03 -6.14
C ALA A 50 6.86 -4.11 -5.76
N LEU A 51 6.03 -3.71 -6.72
CA LEU A 51 4.85 -2.88 -6.50
C LEU A 51 3.82 -3.59 -5.62
N ASP A 52 3.54 -4.87 -5.89
CA ASP A 52 2.61 -5.68 -5.09
C ASP A 52 3.05 -5.80 -3.63
N ARG A 53 4.32 -6.17 -3.39
CA ARG A 53 4.87 -6.29 -2.04
C ARG A 53 4.80 -4.95 -1.28
N ASN A 54 5.10 -3.85 -1.97
CA ASN A 54 5.02 -2.52 -1.37
C ASN A 54 3.57 -2.14 -1.07
N GLN A 55 2.63 -2.44 -1.97
CA GLN A 55 1.21 -2.19 -1.78
C GLN A 55 0.67 -2.93 -0.56
N GLU A 56 0.98 -4.22 -0.43
CA GLU A 56 0.59 -5.02 0.74
C GLU A 56 1.13 -4.43 2.04
N PHE A 57 2.42 -4.08 2.07
CA PHE A 57 3.05 -3.51 3.26
C PHE A 57 2.44 -2.15 3.64
N ILE A 58 2.20 -1.27 2.66
CA ILE A 58 1.59 0.05 2.91
C ILE A 58 0.14 -0.11 3.40
N ALA A 59 -0.62 -1.05 2.84
CA ALA A 59 -1.98 -1.35 3.31
C ALA A 59 -1.97 -1.80 4.79
N LEU A 60 -1.03 -2.66 5.18
CA LEU A 60 -0.84 -3.07 6.57
C LEU A 60 -0.44 -1.90 7.48
N ALA A 61 0.46 -1.03 7.04
CA ALA A 61 0.86 0.17 7.79
C ALA A 61 -0.32 1.14 7.98
N LEU A 62 -1.13 1.36 6.95
CA LEU A 62 -2.36 2.16 7.02
C LEU A 62 -3.37 1.59 8.01
N LEU A 63 -3.58 0.26 7.99
CA LEU A 63 -4.44 -0.40 8.96
C LEU A 63 -3.92 -0.20 10.39
N SER A 64 -2.61 -0.40 10.62
CA SER A 64 -1.98 -0.23 11.93
C SER A 64 -2.09 1.19 12.47
N ILE A 65 -2.03 2.21 11.61
CA ILE A 65 -2.19 3.61 12.04
C ILE A 65 -3.68 3.93 12.24
N SER A 66 -4.58 3.36 11.44
CA SER A 66 -6.02 3.64 11.55
C SER A 66 -6.68 2.92 12.73
N THR A 67 -6.12 1.82 13.21
CA THR A 67 -6.60 1.12 14.41
C THR A 67 -5.90 1.62 15.66
N ASP A 68 -6.58 2.46 16.45
CA ASP A 68 -6.21 2.67 17.85
C ASP A 68 -6.57 1.41 18.66
N PHE A 69 -5.70 0.41 18.67
CA PHE A 69 -5.74 -0.64 19.70
C PHE A 69 -5.21 -0.07 21.04
N ASN A 70 -5.96 0.85 21.68
CA ASN A 70 -5.94 1.00 23.15
C ASN A 70 -6.97 2.00 23.69
N GLU A 71 -7.96 1.51 24.45
CA GLU A 71 -8.00 1.79 25.89
C GLU A 71 -8.77 0.67 26.61
N PRO A 72 -8.23 0.02 27.66
CA PRO A 72 -9.03 -0.84 28.51
C PRO A 72 -10.12 0.02 29.17
N ARG A 73 -11.39 -0.29 28.89
CA ARG A 73 -12.54 0.29 29.61
C ARG A 73 -12.40 -0.06 31.09
N ASN A 74 -11.80 0.84 31.88
CA ASN A 74 -11.73 0.68 33.32
C ASN A 74 -13.17 0.63 33.86
N PRO A 75 -13.64 -0.50 34.44
CA PRO A 75 -14.98 -0.52 35.01
C PRO A 75 -14.98 0.41 36.22
N LYS A 76 -15.80 1.47 36.18
CA LYS A 76 -16.05 2.32 37.35
C LYS A 76 -16.37 1.40 38.52
N LYS A 77 -15.56 1.43 39.59
CA LYS A 77 -15.91 0.79 40.86
C LYS A 77 -17.31 1.28 41.26
N PRO A 78 -18.27 0.41 41.60
CA PRO A 78 -19.50 0.85 42.21
C PRO A 78 -19.13 1.56 43.51
N GLY A 79 -19.66 2.77 43.68
CA GLY A 79 -19.38 3.65 44.81
C GLY A 79 -19.64 2.95 46.15
N SER A 80 -18.85 3.38 47.14
CA SER A 80 -19.09 3.17 48.57
C SER A 80 -20.45 3.68 49.02
#